data_AF-A0A3P6QRS9-F1
#
_entry.id   AF-A0A3P6QRS9-F1
#
_cell.length_a   1.000
_cell.length_b   1.000
_cell.length_c   1.000
_cell.angle_alpha   90.00
_cell.angle_beta   90.00
_cell.angle_gamma   90.00
#
_symmetry.space_group_name_H-M   'P 1'
#
loop_
_entity.id
_entity.type
_entity.pdbx_description
1 polymer ?
#
loop_
_entity_poly.entity_id
_entity_poly.type
_entity_poly.pdbx_seq_one_letter_code
_entity_poly.pdbx_strand_id
1 'polypeptide(L)'
;MIDHSGLFMQRQGLSGDFAVCMNPCRIQKRCPEHTGDFEVDYSEFTDQIQPRLARRIPAMATAKISSAWAYLSDYNPRDQSLIVGPHPFLNNMMLANGSGGLCTQHSIAIGRAVAEYIHYRHYKSIDLTRFSFDRFFLDLPISERNTF
;
A
#
# COMPACT_ATOMS: atom_id res chain seq x y z
N MET A 1 13.38 -4.61 -7.06
CA MET A 1 13.15 -3.92 -8.34
C MET A 1 11.74 -3.39 -8.34
N ILE A 2 11.57 -2.13 -8.75
CA ILE A 2 10.27 -1.49 -8.98
C ILE A 2 10.36 -0.85 -10.36
N ASP A 3 9.30 -0.94 -11.14
CA ASP A 3 9.26 -0.27 -12.43
C ASP A 3 8.06 0.67 -12.63
N HIS A 4 8.11 1.45 -13.71
CA HIS A 4 7.07 2.42 -14.07
C HIS A 4 5.74 1.78 -14.48
N SER A 5 5.69 0.46 -14.67
CA SER A 5 4.45 -0.27 -14.92
C SER A 5 3.79 -0.79 -13.64
N GLY A 6 4.41 -0.52 -12.47
CA GLY A 6 3.95 -1.02 -11.18
C GLY A 6 4.42 -2.44 -10.87
N LEU A 7 5.35 -3.01 -11.66
CA LEU A 7 5.93 -4.32 -11.39
C LEU A 7 6.92 -4.21 -10.22
N PHE A 8 6.64 -4.95 -9.15
CA PHE A 8 7.50 -5.08 -7.99
C PHE A 8 8.10 -6.48 -7.92
N MET A 9 9.38 -6.56 -7.58
CA MET A 9 10.09 -7.82 -7.34
C MET A 9 11.08 -7.64 -6.19
N GLN A 10 10.99 -8.51 -5.19
CA GLN A 10 11.89 -8.52 -4.03
C GLN A 10 12.43 -9.93 -3.81
N ARG A 11 13.74 -10.04 -3.59
CA ARG A 11 14.37 -11.31 -3.21
C ARG A 11 13.91 -11.74 -1.82
N GLN A 12 13.53 -13.00 -1.71
CA GLN A 12 13.15 -13.64 -0.45
C GLN A 12 14.29 -14.52 0.04
N GLY A 13 14.88 -14.14 1.18
CA GLY A 13 15.98 -14.88 1.80
C GLY A 13 17.20 -15.07 0.89
N LEU A 14 17.88 -16.22 1.03
CA LEU A 14 19.10 -16.57 0.30
C LEU A 14 18.91 -17.67 -0.77
N SER A 15 17.73 -18.30 -0.83
CA SER A 15 17.46 -19.49 -1.65
C SER A 15 17.29 -19.23 -3.14
N GLY A 16 17.27 -17.95 -3.55
CA GLY A 16 16.98 -17.57 -4.95
C GLY A 16 15.49 -17.39 -5.24
N ASP A 17 14.64 -17.37 -4.21
CA ASP A 17 13.22 -17.08 -4.34
C ASP A 17 12.97 -15.57 -4.44
N PHE A 18 11.89 -15.22 -5.11
CA PHE A 18 11.47 -13.83 -5.29
C PHE A 18 9.96 -13.69 -5.08
N ALA A 19 9.57 -12.71 -4.29
CA ALA A 19 8.19 -12.24 -4.23
C ALA A 19 7.99 -11.23 -5.36
N VAL A 20 6.91 -11.40 -6.11
CA VAL A 20 6.53 -10.51 -7.21
C VAL A 20 5.09 -10.11 -7.05
N CYS A 21 4.79 -8.86 -7.36
CA CYS A 21 3.42 -8.37 -7.46
C CYS A 21 3.34 -7.25 -8.48
N MET A 22 2.12 -6.94 -8.88
CA MET A 22 1.82 -5.79 -9.71
C MET A 22 0.71 -5.01 -9.04
N ASN A 23 0.81 -3.68 -9.04
CA ASN A 23 -0.36 -2.88 -8.71
C ASN A 23 -1.41 -3.14 -9.80
N PRO A 24 -2.66 -3.51 -9.45
CA PRO A 24 -3.69 -3.75 -10.45
C PRO A 24 -3.79 -2.52 -11.35
N CYS A 25 -3.90 -2.75 -12.66
CA CYS A 25 -4.11 -1.65 -13.60
C CYS A 25 -5.31 -0.81 -13.11
N ARG A 26 -5.19 0.52 -13.13
CA ARG A 26 -6.20 1.50 -12.63
C ARG A 26 -7.66 1.23 -13.06
N ILE A 27 -7.88 0.39 -14.06
CA ILE A 27 -9.16 0.04 -14.67
C ILE A 27 -9.82 -1.19 -14.01
N GLN A 28 -9.14 -1.96 -13.16
CA GLN A 28 -9.77 -3.07 -12.45
C GLN A 28 -10.73 -2.55 -11.37
N LYS A 29 -11.98 -2.32 -11.78
CA LYS A 29 -13.17 -2.03 -10.99
C LYS A 29 -13.58 -3.17 -10.05
N ARG A 30 -12.70 -4.13 -9.76
CA ARG A 30 -13.00 -5.18 -8.78
C ARG A 30 -12.69 -4.60 -7.40
N CYS A 31 -13.54 -3.68 -6.93
CA CYS A 31 -13.82 -3.68 -5.51
C CYS A 31 -14.50 -5.03 -5.27
N PRO A 32 -13.89 -5.97 -4.54
CA PRO A 32 -14.57 -7.22 -4.26
C PRO A 32 -15.89 -6.87 -3.58
N GLU A 33 -17.01 -7.26 -4.18
CA GLU A 33 -18.34 -7.10 -3.58
C GLU A 33 -18.43 -7.86 -2.24
N HIS A 34 -17.46 -8.74 -1.98
CA HIS A 34 -17.37 -9.61 -0.81
C HIS A 34 -16.01 -9.48 -0.14
N THR A 35 -16.00 -9.00 1.10
CA THR A 35 -14.83 -8.74 1.95
C THR A 35 -14.10 -10.01 2.45
N GLY A 36 -14.16 -11.12 1.72
CA GLY A 36 -13.66 -12.42 2.18
C GLY A 36 -13.18 -13.40 1.11
N ASP A 37 -13.12 -12.99 -0.16
CA ASP A 37 -12.51 -13.80 -1.21
C ASP A 37 -11.00 -13.50 -1.28
N PHE A 38 -10.20 -14.45 -0.80
CA PHE A 38 -8.73 -14.39 -0.81
C PHE A 38 -8.14 -15.45 -1.75
N GLU A 39 -8.95 -15.99 -2.66
CA GLU A 39 -8.47 -16.92 -3.67
C GLU A 39 -7.50 -16.20 -4.62
N VAL A 40 -6.35 -16.83 -4.85
CA VAL A 40 -5.31 -16.26 -5.69
C VAL A 40 -5.65 -16.51 -7.16
N ASP A 41 -5.67 -15.44 -7.95
CA ASP A 41 -5.74 -15.53 -9.40
C ASP A 41 -4.36 -15.80 -10.01
N TYR A 42 -4.04 -17.07 -10.22
CA TYR A 42 -2.78 -17.48 -10.84
C TYR A 42 -2.64 -17.06 -12.31
N SER A 43 -3.74 -16.69 -12.99
CA SER A 43 -3.67 -16.19 -14.37
C SER A 43 -2.96 -14.84 -14.45
N GLU A 44 -3.04 -14.01 -13.41
CA GLU A 44 -2.33 -12.72 -13.33
C GLU A 44 -0.83 -12.90 -13.50
N PHE A 45 -0.26 -13.95 -12.91
CA PHE A 45 1.15 -14.24 -13.06
C PHE A 45 1.51 -14.56 -14.51
N THR A 46 0.78 -15.48 -15.14
CA THR A 46 1.08 -15.97 -16.49
C THR A 46 0.83 -14.91 -17.55
N ASP A 47 -0.26 -14.15 -17.42
CA ASP A 47 -0.73 -13.21 -18.44
C ASP A 47 -0.09 -11.83 -18.31
N GLN A 48 0.23 -11.40 -17.08
CA GLN A 48 0.69 -10.03 -16.82
C GLN A 48 2.11 -9.96 -16.29
N ILE A 49 2.43 -10.70 -15.22
CA ILE A 49 3.69 -10.55 -14.49
C ILE A 49 4.85 -11.23 -15.22
N GLN A 50 4.72 -12.50 -15.59
CA GLN A 50 5.77 -13.31 -16.22
C GLN A 50 6.27 -12.71 -17.54
N PRO A 51 5.42 -12.26 -18.48
CA PRO A 51 5.90 -11.68 -19.75
C PRO A 51 6.73 -10.41 -19.53
N ARG A 52 6.34 -9.58 -18.55
CA ARG A 52 7.07 -8.35 -18.19
C ARG A 52 8.37 -8.64 -17.47
N LEU A 53 8.37 -9.62 -16.56
CA LEU A 53 9.58 -10.11 -15.89
C LEU A 53 10.56 -10.69 -16.91
N ALA A 54 10.11 -11.56 -17.81
CA ALA A 54 10.93 -12.17 -18.84
C ALA A 54 11.58 -11.14 -19.76
N ARG A 55 10.84 -10.09 -20.13
CA ARG A 55 11.37 -8.98 -20.95
C ARG A 55 12.47 -8.20 -20.24
N ARG A 56 12.36 -7.99 -18.92
CA ARG A 56 13.36 -7.24 -18.14
C ARG A 56 14.54 -8.09 -17.70
N ILE A 57 14.26 -9.32 -17.29
CA ILE A 57 15.21 -10.28 -16.72
C ILE A 57 14.97 -11.60 -17.45
N PRO A 58 15.67 -11.87 -18.57
CA PRO A 58 15.46 -13.08 -19.36
C PRO A 58 15.58 -14.39 -18.58
N ALA A 59 16.41 -14.41 -17.53
CA ALA A 59 16.53 -15.57 -16.61
C ALA A 59 15.22 -15.90 -15.86
N MET A 60 14.29 -14.95 -15.74
CA MET A 60 12.98 -15.15 -15.12
C MET A 60 11.92 -15.68 -16.09
N ALA A 61 12.23 -15.85 -17.39
CA ALA A 61 11.27 -16.37 -18.37
C ALA A 61 10.78 -17.78 -18.01
N THR A 62 11.64 -18.59 -17.39
CA THR A 62 11.35 -19.96 -16.95
C THR A 62 11.00 -20.06 -15.46
N ALA A 63 10.78 -18.93 -14.78
CA ALA A 63 10.41 -18.91 -13.37
C ALA A 63 9.06 -19.62 -13.16
N LYS A 64 8.95 -20.34 -12.04
CA LYS A 64 7.73 -21.04 -11.63
C LYS A 64 7.24 -20.48 -10.30
N ILE A 65 5.93 -20.51 -10.10
CA ILE A 65 5.31 -20.13 -8.84
C ILE A 65 5.57 -21.25 -7.82
N SER A 66 6.18 -20.93 -6.68
CA SER A 66 6.34 -21.85 -5.55
C SER A 66 5.19 -21.71 -4.55
N SER A 67 4.75 -20.49 -4.30
CA SER A 67 3.59 -20.16 -3.47
C SER A 67 3.03 -18.79 -3.87
N ALA A 68 1.79 -18.51 -3.47
CA ALA A 68 1.13 -17.23 -3.68
C ALA A 68 0.13 -16.96 -2.55
N TRP A 69 -0.20 -15.70 -2.33
CA TRP A 69 -1.16 -15.26 -1.33
C TRP A 69 -1.87 -13.99 -1.80
N ALA A 70 -3.08 -13.76 -1.30
CA ALA A 70 -3.83 -12.53 -1.47
C ALA A 70 -3.97 -11.83 -0.11
N TYR A 71 -4.11 -10.51 -0.13
CA TYR A 71 -4.38 -9.72 1.06
C TYR A 71 -5.22 -8.49 0.71
N LEU A 72 -5.89 -7.93 1.71
CA LEU A 72 -6.58 -6.66 1.57
C LEU A 72 -5.66 -5.52 2.03
N SER A 73 -5.57 -4.49 1.20
CA SER A 73 -4.95 -3.22 1.58
C SER A 73 -6.06 -2.25 1.96
N ASP A 74 -5.90 -1.57 3.10
CA ASP A 74 -6.68 -0.38 3.38
C ASP A 74 -6.25 0.72 2.42
N TYR A 75 -7.21 1.36 1.75
CA TYR A 75 -6.93 2.43 0.80
C TYR A 75 -7.88 3.60 1.04
N ASN A 76 -7.35 4.80 0.89
CA ASN A 76 -8.16 6.00 0.92
C ASN A 76 -8.67 6.31 -0.50
N PRO A 77 -9.99 6.24 -0.77
CA PRO A 77 -10.53 6.43 -2.12
C PRO A 77 -10.49 7.89 -2.60
N ARG A 78 -10.31 8.87 -1.69
CA ARG A 78 -10.32 10.30 -2.04
C ARG A 78 -9.04 10.74 -2.71
N ASP A 79 -7.93 10.55 -2.02
CA ASP A 79 -6.62 11.07 -2.44
C ASP A 79 -5.48 10.04 -2.28
N GLN A 80 -5.82 8.79 -1.96
CA GLN A 80 -4.88 7.66 -1.80
C GLN A 80 -3.77 7.90 -0.76
N SER A 81 -3.91 8.94 0.06
CA SER A 81 -2.92 9.35 1.05
C SER A 81 -3.33 8.91 2.45
N LEU A 82 -2.35 8.82 3.35
CA LEU A 82 -2.55 8.50 4.76
C LEU A 82 -3.64 9.37 5.42
N ILE A 83 -4.43 8.76 6.31
CA ILE A 83 -5.33 9.44 7.23
C ILE A 83 -4.84 9.12 8.65
N VAL A 84 -4.34 10.14 9.36
CA VAL A 84 -3.80 9.99 10.71
C VAL A 84 -4.14 11.19 11.57
N GLY A 85 -4.53 10.95 12.81
CA GLY A 85 -4.91 12.00 13.75
C GLY A 85 -6.22 11.70 14.47
N PRO A 86 -6.66 12.58 15.38
CA PRO A 86 -7.89 12.36 16.14
C PRO A 86 -9.10 12.28 15.21
N HIS A 87 -10.08 11.46 15.58
CA HIS A 87 -11.37 11.44 14.90
C HIS A 87 -12.12 12.76 15.19
N PRO A 88 -12.71 13.43 14.18
CA PRO A 88 -13.26 14.78 14.33
C PRO A 88 -14.46 14.87 15.29
N PHE A 89 -15.25 13.80 15.40
CA PHE A 89 -16.46 13.77 16.23
C PHE A 89 -16.38 12.84 17.45
N LEU A 90 -15.36 11.98 17.51
CA LEU A 90 -15.27 10.94 18.53
C LEU A 90 -14.05 11.18 19.39
N ASN A 91 -14.30 11.62 20.61
CA ASN A 91 -13.25 11.85 21.59
C ASN A 91 -12.50 10.54 21.89
N ASN A 92 -11.19 10.63 22.09
CA ASN A 92 -10.31 9.50 22.38
C ASN A 92 -10.24 8.42 21.29
N MET A 93 -10.68 8.71 20.07
CA MET A 93 -10.48 7.85 18.91
C MET A 93 -9.38 8.44 18.02
N MET A 94 -8.40 7.61 17.65
CA MET A 94 -7.30 7.96 16.76
C MET A 94 -7.43 7.19 15.45
N LEU A 95 -7.26 7.88 14.34
CA LEU A 95 -7.13 7.30 13.01
C LEU A 95 -5.66 7.10 12.66
N ALA A 96 -5.36 6.00 11.99
CA ALA A 96 -4.06 5.68 11.40
C ALA A 96 -4.29 4.62 10.32
N ASN A 97 -4.85 5.03 9.17
CA ASN A 97 -5.26 4.14 8.08
C ASN A 97 -5.15 4.84 6.71
N GLY A 98 -5.41 4.10 5.64
CA GLY A 98 -5.42 4.60 4.27
C GLY A 98 -4.02 4.74 3.66
N SER A 99 -2.98 4.19 4.28
CA SER A 99 -1.60 4.23 3.76
C SER A 99 -1.35 3.32 2.55
N GLY A 100 -2.28 2.44 2.20
CA GLY A 100 -2.18 1.61 1.01
C GLY A 100 -0.91 0.74 0.98
N GLY A 101 -0.39 0.53 -0.23
CA GLY A 101 0.84 -0.22 -0.47
C GLY A 101 2.12 0.38 0.15
N LEU A 102 2.06 1.58 0.72
CA LEU A 102 3.18 2.25 1.39
C LEU A 102 3.18 2.03 2.91
N CYS A 103 2.17 1.34 3.45
CA CYS A 103 2.03 1.09 4.89
C CYS A 103 3.31 0.53 5.52
N THR A 104 3.93 -0.47 4.89
CA THR A 104 5.17 -1.08 5.40
C THR A 104 6.29 -0.06 5.55
N GLN A 105 6.45 0.85 4.59
CA GLN A 105 7.49 1.89 4.61
C GLN A 105 7.20 2.95 5.68
N HIS A 106 5.93 3.34 5.84
CA HIS A 106 5.54 4.43 6.72
C HIS A 106 5.22 3.99 8.16
N SER A 107 5.01 2.69 8.40
CA SER A 107 4.53 2.11 9.66
C SER A 107 5.28 2.61 10.89
N ILE A 108 6.62 2.65 10.84
CA ILE A 108 7.47 3.08 11.97
C ILE A 108 7.25 4.58 12.26
N ALA A 109 7.22 5.42 11.21
CA ALA A 109 7.01 6.86 11.35
C ALA A 109 5.61 7.18 11.86
N ILE A 110 4.59 6.51 11.31
CA ILE A 110 3.18 6.65 11.74
C ILE A 110 3.04 6.22 13.20
N GLY A 111 3.56 5.05 13.56
CA GLY A 111 3.48 4.53 14.93
C GLY A 111 4.11 5.47 15.95
N ARG A 112 5.30 6.01 15.64
CA ARG A 112 5.96 7.01 16.49
C ARG A 112 5.14 8.30 16.60
N ALA A 113 4.66 8.84 15.48
CA ALA A 113 3.89 10.08 15.47
C ALA A 113 2.58 9.93 16.26
N VAL A 114 1.88 8.80 16.12
CA VAL A 114 0.67 8.48 16.88
C VAL A 114 0.96 8.35 18.38
N ALA A 115 2.03 7.65 18.76
CA ALA A 115 2.43 7.52 20.15
C ALA A 115 2.77 8.88 20.79
N GLU A 116 3.52 9.72 20.06
CA GLU A 116 3.83 11.09 20.47
C GLU A 116 2.57 11.93 20.63
N TYR A 117 1.63 11.85 19.69
CA TYR A 117 0.37 12.58 19.78
C TYR A 117 -0.47 12.13 20.98
N ILE A 118 -0.54 10.82 21.23
CA ILE A 118 -1.26 10.29 22.41
C ILE A 118 -0.63 10.79 23.70
N HIS A 119 0.69 10.83 23.81
CA HIS A 119 1.36 11.22 25.04
C HIS A 119 1.43 12.75 25.24
N TYR A 120 1.76 13.50 24.19
CA TYR A 120 2.04 14.94 24.24
C TYR A 120 0.91 15.84 23.70
N ARG A 121 -0.15 15.27 23.12
CA ARG A 121 -1.25 15.99 22.45
C ARG A 121 -0.84 16.81 21.22
N HIS A 122 0.35 16.58 20.68
CA HIS A 122 0.83 17.13 19.43
C HIS A 122 1.90 16.19 18.83
N TYR A 123 2.13 16.30 17.53
CA TYR A 123 3.25 15.63 16.89
C TYR A 123 4.57 16.30 17.29
N LYS A 124 5.58 15.50 17.65
CA LYS A 124 6.86 16.05 18.16
C LYS A 124 7.98 15.92 17.15
N SER A 125 8.15 14.74 16.56
CA SER A 125 9.29 14.44 15.69
C SER A 125 8.97 14.54 14.21
N ILE A 126 7.76 14.14 13.82
CA ILE A 126 7.26 14.18 12.44
C ILE A 126 5.87 14.78 12.47
N ASP A 127 5.71 15.96 11.89
CA ASP A 127 4.41 16.62 11.81
C ASP A 127 3.55 15.98 10.71
N LEU A 128 2.52 15.24 11.14
CA LEU A 128 1.54 14.60 10.25
C LEU A 128 0.21 15.36 10.20
N THR A 129 0.13 16.60 10.69
CA THR A 129 -1.11 17.40 10.76
C THR A 129 -1.83 17.51 9.41
N ARG A 130 -1.06 17.59 8.32
CA ARG A 130 -1.60 17.64 6.95
C ARG A 130 -2.41 16.40 6.59
N PHE A 131 -2.09 15.24 7.16
CA PHE A 131 -2.77 13.98 6.95
C PHE A 131 -3.96 13.74 7.91
N SER A 132 -4.38 14.77 8.66
CA SER A 132 -5.59 14.71 9.49
C SER A 132 -6.85 14.49 8.65
N PHE A 133 -7.90 13.99 9.31
CA PHE A 133 -9.21 13.82 8.68
C PHE A 133 -9.83 15.17 8.32
N ASP A 134 -9.49 16.24 9.05
CA ASP A 134 -10.05 17.58 8.88
C ASP A 134 -9.89 18.13 7.46
N ARG A 135 -8.83 17.69 6.76
CA ARG A 135 -8.59 18.06 5.36
C ARG A 135 -9.76 17.73 4.44
N PHE A 136 -10.56 16.71 4.74
CA PHE A 136 -11.72 16.34 3.93
C PHE A 136 -12.91 17.28 4.13
N PHE A 137 -13.08 17.86 5.33
CA PHE A 137 -14.09 18.91 5.55
C PHE A 137 -13.71 20.22 4.87
N LEU A 138 -12.40 20.49 4.79
CA LEU A 138 -11.84 21.69 4.18
C LEU A 138 -11.62 21.55 2.66
N ASP A 139 -11.90 20.38 2.08
CA ASP A 139 -11.62 20.05 0.68
C ASP A 139 -10.16 20.33 0.26
N LEU A 140 -9.22 19.92 1.12
CA LEU A 140 -7.78 20.04 0.92
C LEU A 140 -7.13 18.67 0.70
N PRO A 141 -7.40 17.99 -0.43
CA PRO A 141 -6.80 16.70 -0.72
C PRO A 141 -5.27 16.82 -0.88
N ILE A 142 -4.56 15.76 -0.50
CA ILE A 142 -3.11 15.68 -0.67
C ILE A 142 -2.79 14.81 -1.86
N SER A 143 -1.98 15.34 -2.78
CA SER A 143 -1.37 14.53 -3.84
C SER A 143 0.06 14.22 -3.44
N GLU A 144 0.30 12.97 -3.08
CA GLU A 144 1.65 12.44 -2.93
C GLU A 144 2.32 12.37 -4.31
N ARG A 145 3.56 12.86 -4.40
CA ARG A 145 4.37 12.80 -5.62
C ARG A 145 5.35 11.64 -5.50
N ASN A 146 5.68 11.02 -6.63
CA ASN A 146 6.57 9.84 -6.71
C ASN A 146 6.02 8.59 -6.00
N THR A 147 4.70 8.44 -5.99
CA THR A 147 4.03 7.19 -5.64
C THR A 147 3.91 6.30 -6.88
N PHE A 148 4.04 4.98 -6.69
CA PHE A 148 4.19 3.99 -7.76
C PHE A 148 2.88 3.32 -8.14
#